data_AF-A0A1X6ZNJ9-F1
#
_entry.id   AF-A0A1X6ZNJ9-F1
#
_cell.length_a   1.000
_cell.length_b   1.000
_cell.length_c   1.000
_cell.angle_alpha   90.00
_cell.angle_beta   90.00
_cell.angle_gamma   90.00
#
_symmetry.space_group_name_H-M   'P 1'
#
loop_
_entity.id
_entity.type
_entity.pdbx_description
1 polymer ?
#
loop_
_entity_poly.entity_id
_entity_poly.type
_entity_poly.pdbx_seq_one_letter_code
_entity_poly.pdbx_strand_id
1 'polypeptide(L)'
;MAEIRIELPWQAEGALDLMAQVDAALEGVPVPTGYMGYGFAPRALGVNYVSFVPPAQRRYRCALMMDPVPFSPLVRHDQSFVTMRRLEQKRAAKGRAIGEAGLFDYVPGLPDVGCRTYIGGALRDRLAVTSEALGPDLTIDDRGTFTTLTAGPAPIWGDLNLNEDISAYQAAFAYLEPVMSDWNMRVRSAPGYSIKDKERVRQAKAYVDRFAVAEQQA
;
A
#
# COMPACT_ATOMS: atom_id res chain seq x y z
N MET A 1 15.05 9.86 5.48
CA MET A 1 14.84 8.46 5.09
C MET A 1 15.47 8.29 3.72
N ALA A 2 16.34 7.29 3.55
CA ALA A 2 16.81 6.93 2.22
C ALA A 2 15.70 6.11 1.54
N GLU A 3 15.31 6.51 0.33
CA GLU A 3 14.35 5.79 -0.51
C GLU A 3 15.10 5.29 -1.74
N ILE A 4 14.93 4.01 -2.06
CA ILE A 4 15.41 3.43 -3.32
C ILE A 4 14.17 3.16 -4.17
N ARG A 5 14.16 3.69 -5.40
CA ARG A 5 13.09 3.44 -6.36
C ARG A 5 13.67 2.88 -7.65
N ILE A 6 13.08 1.80 -8.12
CA ILE A 6 13.44 1.14 -9.37
C ILE A 6 12.15 1.02 -10.19
N GLU A 7 12.18 1.51 -11.43
CA GLU A 7 11.02 1.54 -12.32
C GLU A 7 11.33 0.71 -13.57
N LEU A 8 10.37 -0.13 -13.97
CA LEU A 8 10.49 -0.98 -15.15
C LEU A 8 9.35 -0.73 -16.15
N PRO A 9 9.61 -0.84 -17.47
CA PRO A 9 8.57 -0.91 -18.48
C PRO A 9 7.61 -2.07 -18.23
N TRP A 10 6.36 -1.91 -18.66
CA TRP A 10 5.32 -2.92 -18.45
C TRP A 10 5.55 -4.25 -19.19
N GLN A 11 6.38 -4.24 -20.23
CA GLN A 11 6.79 -5.42 -21.01
C GLN A 11 8.17 -5.94 -20.61
N ALA A 12 8.74 -5.49 -19.49
CA ALA A 12 10.10 -5.86 -19.12
C ALA A 12 10.21 -7.38 -18.88
N GLU A 13 10.78 -8.08 -19.86
CA GLU A 13 11.26 -9.45 -19.71
C GLU A 13 12.34 -9.46 -18.60
N GLY A 14 12.22 -10.39 -17.64
CA GLY A 14 13.16 -10.47 -16.50
C GLY A 14 12.75 -9.71 -15.23
N ALA A 15 11.51 -9.24 -15.11
CA ALA A 15 11.04 -8.59 -13.88
C ALA A 15 11.20 -9.47 -12.63
N LEU A 16 10.96 -10.78 -12.76
CA LEU A 16 11.19 -11.75 -11.68
C LEU A 16 12.65 -11.84 -11.27
N ASP A 17 13.57 -11.83 -12.24
CA ASP A 17 15.01 -11.87 -11.98
C ASP A 17 15.47 -10.59 -11.27
N LEU A 18 14.93 -9.43 -11.67
CA LEU A 18 15.21 -8.18 -10.96
C LEU A 18 14.69 -8.21 -9.52
N MET A 19 13.46 -8.71 -9.30
CA MET A 19 12.92 -8.85 -7.94
C MET A 19 13.85 -9.70 -7.07
N ALA A 20 14.34 -10.83 -7.59
CA ALA A 20 15.29 -11.68 -6.89
C ALA A 20 16.64 -10.97 -6.63
N GLN A 21 17.14 -10.17 -7.58
CA GLN A 21 18.36 -9.37 -7.39
C GLN A 21 18.19 -8.31 -6.30
N VAL A 22 17.03 -7.65 -6.23
CA VAL A 22 16.78 -6.67 -5.17
C VAL A 22 16.62 -7.36 -3.82
N ASP A 23 15.98 -8.53 -3.75
CA ASP A 23 15.95 -9.32 -2.51
C ASP A 23 17.36 -9.59 -2.00
N ALA A 24 18.25 -10.05 -2.88
CA ALA A 24 19.65 -10.30 -2.55
C ALA A 24 20.39 -9.02 -2.12
N ALA A 25 20.12 -7.89 -2.78
CA ALA A 25 20.73 -6.60 -2.43
C ALA A 25 20.24 -6.03 -1.09
N LEU A 26 19.05 -6.45 -0.63
CA LEU A 26 18.48 -6.04 0.64
C LEU A 26 18.91 -6.94 1.81
N GLU A 27 19.59 -8.06 1.56
CA GLU A 27 20.06 -8.94 2.63
C GLU A 27 20.97 -8.19 3.63
N GLY A 28 20.67 -8.34 4.91
CA GLY A 28 21.38 -7.63 5.99
C GLY A 28 21.02 -6.15 6.14
N VAL A 29 20.22 -5.57 5.24
CA VAL A 29 19.72 -4.20 5.38
C VAL A 29 18.55 -4.18 6.38
N PRO A 30 18.47 -3.20 7.31
CA PRO A 30 17.34 -3.06 8.22
C PRO A 30 16.13 -2.44 7.50
N VAL A 31 15.52 -3.20 6.58
CA VAL A 31 14.36 -2.78 5.79
C VAL A 31 13.15 -2.58 6.72
N PRO A 32 12.62 -1.36 6.88
CA PRO A 32 11.44 -1.14 7.73
C PRO A 32 10.17 -1.66 7.06
N THR A 33 10.08 -1.45 5.75
CA THR A 33 9.00 -1.90 4.88
C THR A 33 9.38 -1.63 3.43
N GLY A 34 8.65 -2.25 2.52
CA GLY A 34 8.59 -1.92 1.10
C GLY A 34 7.60 -2.84 0.42
N TYR A 35 7.42 -2.66 -0.87
CA TYR A 35 6.77 -3.66 -1.70
C TYR A 35 7.25 -3.50 -3.14
N MET A 36 7.26 -4.61 -3.86
CA MET A 36 7.41 -4.70 -5.30
C MET A 36 6.14 -5.25 -5.89
N GLY A 37 5.72 -4.66 -6.97
CA GLY A 37 4.63 -5.14 -7.78
C GLY A 37 4.62 -4.33 -9.05
N TYR A 38 3.88 -4.79 -10.04
CA TYR A 38 3.57 -3.90 -11.15
C TYR A 38 2.65 -2.80 -10.64
N GLY A 39 3.24 -1.61 -10.53
CA GLY A 39 2.57 -0.41 -10.08
C GLY A 39 3.37 0.78 -10.58
N PHE A 40 2.71 1.75 -11.21
CA PHE A 40 3.38 2.95 -11.69
C PHE A 40 3.65 3.93 -10.54
N ALA A 41 4.90 4.06 -10.07
CA ALA A 41 5.31 5.10 -9.12
C ALA A 41 6.52 5.89 -9.67
N PRO A 42 6.58 7.25 -9.73
CA PRO A 42 5.61 8.29 -10.09
C PRO A 42 5.79 8.84 -11.53
N ARG A 43 4.65 9.25 -12.10
CA ARG A 43 4.41 10.38 -13.04
C ARG A 43 5.31 10.57 -14.29
N ALA A 44 4.67 10.55 -15.46
CA ALA A 44 5.17 11.22 -16.67
C ALA A 44 5.19 12.77 -16.58
N LEU A 45 4.71 13.39 -15.48
CA LEU A 45 4.59 14.84 -15.30
C LEU A 45 5.10 15.29 -13.92
N GLY A 46 5.97 16.30 -13.91
CA GLY A 46 6.57 16.85 -12.69
C GLY A 46 5.58 17.14 -11.56
N VAL A 47 6.00 16.76 -10.35
CA VAL A 47 5.54 16.97 -8.96
C VAL A 47 4.28 17.79 -8.59
N ASN A 48 3.69 18.65 -9.44
CA ASN A 48 2.61 19.55 -9.03
C ASN A 48 1.21 19.24 -9.59
N TYR A 49 1.04 18.26 -10.49
CA TYR A 49 -0.26 18.04 -11.16
C TYR A 49 -0.89 16.64 -11.03
N VAL A 50 -0.49 15.81 -10.06
CA VAL A 50 -1.06 14.45 -9.91
C VAL A 50 -2.54 14.44 -9.60
N SER A 51 -3.01 15.41 -8.80
CA SER A 51 -4.43 15.58 -8.53
C SER A 51 -5.24 16.03 -9.75
N PHE A 52 -4.60 16.33 -10.89
CA PHE A 52 -5.27 16.70 -12.14
C PHE A 52 -5.29 15.56 -13.17
N VAL A 53 -4.35 14.60 -13.12
CA VAL A 53 -4.44 13.43 -14.01
C VAL A 53 -5.57 12.50 -13.55
N PRO A 54 -6.33 11.86 -14.46
CA PRO A 54 -7.32 10.87 -14.08
C PRO A 54 -6.71 9.76 -13.19
N PRO A 55 -7.50 9.17 -12.28
CA PRO A 55 -7.07 8.05 -11.45
C PRO A 55 -6.43 7.00 -12.31
N ALA A 56 -5.36 6.43 -11.81
CA ALA A 56 -4.44 5.77 -12.70
C ALA A 56 -4.99 4.39 -13.16
N GLN A 57 -5.87 3.75 -12.38
CA GLN A 57 -6.71 2.63 -12.81
C GLN A 57 -7.60 2.92 -14.03
N ARG A 58 -7.99 4.20 -14.25
CA ARG A 58 -8.73 4.63 -15.45
C ARG A 58 -7.81 4.90 -16.65
N ARG A 59 -6.54 5.24 -16.42
CA ARG A 59 -5.57 5.53 -17.49
C ARG A 59 -4.97 4.26 -18.08
N TYR A 60 -4.72 3.26 -17.23
CA TYR A 60 -3.90 2.10 -17.57
C TYR A 60 -4.57 0.76 -17.28
N ARG A 61 -5.87 0.76 -16.95
CA ARG A 61 -6.69 -0.45 -16.71
C ARG A 61 -6.24 -1.33 -15.55
N CYS A 62 -5.16 -1.00 -14.86
CA CYS A 62 -4.64 -1.76 -13.74
C CYS A 62 -5.41 -1.49 -12.45
N ALA A 63 -5.70 -2.55 -11.71
CA ALA A 63 -6.15 -2.47 -10.35
C ALA A 63 -4.98 -2.03 -9.47
N LEU A 64 -3.81 -2.65 -9.57
CA LEU A 64 -2.70 -2.42 -8.64
C LEU A 64 -1.88 -1.20 -9.05
N MET A 65 -1.83 -0.20 -8.17
CA MET A 65 -1.15 1.06 -8.45
C MET A 65 -0.64 1.69 -7.17
N MET A 66 0.58 2.21 -7.21
CA MET A 66 1.20 2.89 -6.09
C MET A 66 1.70 4.23 -6.58
N ASP A 67 1.20 5.33 -6.03
CA ASP A 67 1.94 6.59 -6.07
C ASP A 67 2.98 6.51 -4.94
N PRO A 68 4.23 6.97 -5.11
CA PRO A 68 5.09 7.23 -3.98
C PRO A 68 4.59 8.53 -3.34
N VAL A 69 3.43 8.43 -2.67
CA VAL A 69 3.14 9.32 -1.56
C VAL A 69 4.30 9.15 -0.58
N PRO A 70 4.80 10.22 0.07
CA PRO A 70 5.82 10.06 1.09
C PRO A 70 5.39 8.95 2.05
N PHE A 71 6.11 7.82 2.00
CA PHE A 71 5.86 6.64 2.83
C PHE A 71 6.01 6.97 4.31
N SER A 72 6.80 7.99 4.63
CA SER A 72 7.19 8.38 5.98
C SER A 72 5.99 8.51 6.95
N PRO A 73 4.97 9.36 6.69
CA PRO A 73 3.80 9.47 7.58
C PRO A 73 2.87 8.25 7.57
N LEU A 74 2.99 7.34 6.60
CA LEU A 74 2.11 6.15 6.55
C LEU A 74 2.70 5.00 7.35
N VAL A 75 4.01 4.82 7.26
CA VAL A 75 4.76 3.69 7.83
C VAL A 75 5.25 3.98 9.24
N ARG A 76 5.44 5.25 9.59
CA ARG A 76 5.92 5.67 10.90
C ARG A 76 5.03 6.75 11.45
N HIS A 77 4.96 6.81 12.77
CA HIS A 77 4.30 7.91 13.46
C HIS A 77 5.10 9.21 13.26
N ASP A 78 4.52 10.17 12.54
CA ASP A 78 5.11 11.49 12.30
C ASP A 78 4.37 12.52 13.14
N GLN A 79 5.04 13.03 14.19
CA GLN A 79 4.45 13.96 15.14
C GLN A 79 3.97 15.25 14.47
N SER A 80 4.71 15.76 13.49
CA SER A 80 4.34 16.97 12.75
C SER A 80 3.11 16.73 11.90
N PHE A 81 3.02 15.58 11.23
CA PHE A 81 1.83 15.17 10.51
C PHE A 81 0.62 15.06 11.44
N VAL A 82 0.72 14.31 12.55
CA VAL A 82 -0.36 14.20 13.56
C VAL A 82 -0.83 15.58 14.03
N THR A 83 0.11 16.45 14.39
CA THR A 83 -0.19 17.79 14.90
C THR A 83 -0.95 18.62 13.88
N MET A 84 -0.51 18.65 12.62
CA MET A 84 -1.19 19.35 11.54
C MET A 84 -2.60 18.82 11.30
N ARG A 85 -2.80 17.51 11.38
CA ARG A 85 -4.10 16.86 11.12
C ARG A 85 -5.08 17.09 12.27
N ARG A 86 -4.61 17.04 13.51
CA ARG A 86 -5.39 17.46 14.69
C ARG A 86 -5.84 18.92 14.57
N LEU A 87 -4.97 19.82 14.10
CA LEU A 87 -5.33 21.22 13.84
C LEU A 87 -6.39 21.37 12.73
N GLU A 88 -6.26 20.64 11.62
CA GLU A 88 -7.25 20.62 10.55
C GLU A 88 -8.63 20.15 11.04
N GLN A 89 -8.69 19.06 11.81
CA GLN A 89 -9.94 18.56 12.39
C GLN A 89 -10.59 19.56 13.34
N LYS A 90 -9.81 20.18 14.22
CA LYS A 90 -10.30 21.24 15.13
C LYS A 90 -10.89 22.42 14.35
N ARG A 91 -10.25 22.84 13.25
CA ARG A 91 -10.77 23.88 12.36
C ARG A 91 -12.06 23.47 11.67
N ALA A 92 -12.13 22.23 11.17
CA ALA A 92 -13.31 21.70 10.48
C ALA A 92 -14.52 21.54 11.42
N ALA A 93 -14.29 21.27 12.70
CA ALA A 93 -15.35 21.12 13.70
C ALA A 93 -16.08 22.42 14.08
N LYS A 94 -15.65 23.60 13.56
CA LYS A 94 -16.33 24.90 13.71
C LYS A 94 -16.78 25.21 15.15
N GLY A 95 -15.95 24.92 16.15
CA GLY A 95 -16.25 25.18 17.56
C GLY A 95 -17.01 24.08 18.31
N ARG A 96 -17.27 22.93 17.69
CA ARG A 96 -17.73 21.74 18.40
C ARG A 96 -16.58 21.13 19.20
N ALA A 97 -16.84 20.71 20.44
CA ALA A 97 -15.90 19.93 21.23
C ALA A 97 -15.66 18.59 20.53
N ILE A 98 -14.42 18.34 20.12
CA ILE A 98 -13.96 17.01 19.70
C ILE A 98 -13.32 16.39 20.93
N GLY A 99 -13.82 15.22 21.37
CA GLY A 99 -13.18 14.47 22.45
C GLY A 99 -11.73 14.11 22.08
N GLU A 100 -10.88 13.92 23.07
CA GLU A 100 -9.45 13.64 22.84
C GLU A 100 -9.23 12.36 22.02
N ALA A 101 -10.05 11.33 22.24
CA ALA A 101 -10.11 10.10 21.42
C ALA A 101 -10.67 10.30 19.98
N GLY A 102 -11.20 11.50 19.68
CA GLY A 102 -11.66 11.88 18.33
C GLY A 102 -10.66 12.75 17.57
N LEU A 103 -9.53 13.10 18.20
CA LEU A 103 -8.39 13.71 17.51
C LEU A 103 -7.68 12.64 16.69
N PHE A 104 -7.16 13.03 15.53
CA PHE A 104 -6.48 12.13 14.59
C PHE A 104 -5.27 11.46 15.25
N ASP A 105 -5.49 10.28 15.80
CA ASP A 105 -4.50 9.27 16.11
C ASP A 105 -4.60 8.21 15.02
N TYR A 106 -3.49 7.95 14.34
CA TYR A 106 -3.45 6.93 13.30
C TYR A 106 -2.50 5.81 13.68
N VAL A 107 -2.83 4.59 13.25
CA VAL A 107 -1.92 3.45 13.30
C VAL A 107 -1.01 3.52 12.07
N PRO A 108 0.30 3.76 12.24
CA PRO A 108 1.25 3.62 11.14
C PRO A 108 1.35 2.16 10.71
N GLY A 109 1.57 1.92 9.43
CA GLY A 109 1.66 0.59 8.86
C GLY A 109 1.81 0.61 7.35
N LEU A 110 1.61 -0.55 6.75
CA LEU A 110 1.67 -0.70 5.29
C LEU A 110 0.51 0.06 4.63
N PRO A 111 0.76 0.92 3.63
CA PRO A 111 -0.31 1.62 2.93
C PRO A 111 -0.99 0.74 1.87
N ASP A 112 -0.29 -0.28 1.37
CA ASP A 112 -0.74 -1.16 0.29
C ASP A 112 0.09 -2.46 0.27
N VAL A 113 -0.21 -3.35 -0.67
CA VAL A 113 0.46 -4.63 -0.90
C VAL A 113 0.99 -4.69 -2.34
N GLY A 114 2.14 -5.33 -2.52
CA GLY A 114 2.67 -5.69 -3.83
C GLY A 114 2.62 -7.20 -4.09
N CYS A 115 3.08 -7.61 -5.27
CA CYS A 115 3.39 -9.02 -5.54
C CYS A 115 4.43 -9.54 -4.56
N ARG A 116 5.38 -8.71 -4.14
CA ARG A 116 6.29 -8.95 -3.02
C ARG A 116 6.16 -7.81 -2.04
N THR A 117 5.95 -8.10 -0.77
CA THR A 117 5.80 -7.11 0.29
C THR A 117 6.87 -7.37 1.35
N TYR A 118 7.67 -6.35 1.66
CA TYR A 118 8.74 -6.39 2.65
C TYR A 118 8.22 -5.88 3.99
N ILE A 119 8.45 -6.68 5.03
CA ILE A 119 7.91 -6.47 6.37
C ILE A 119 9.10 -6.45 7.33
N GLY A 120 9.47 -5.26 7.80
CA GLY A 120 10.54 -5.13 8.79
C GLY A 120 10.11 -5.65 10.17
N GLY A 121 11.09 -5.91 11.04
CA GLY A 121 10.86 -6.51 12.36
C GLY A 121 9.72 -5.86 13.18
N ALA A 122 9.70 -4.53 13.29
CA ALA A 122 8.67 -3.82 14.06
C ALA A 122 7.24 -4.02 13.54
N LEU A 123 7.05 -4.26 12.24
CA LEU A 123 5.75 -4.62 11.68
C LEU A 123 5.50 -6.12 11.84
N ARG A 124 6.52 -6.95 11.62
CA ARG A 124 6.45 -8.41 11.78
C ARG A 124 5.92 -8.81 13.16
N ASP A 125 6.32 -8.11 14.22
CA ASP A 125 5.86 -8.38 15.60
C ASP A 125 4.33 -8.24 15.79
N ARG A 126 3.63 -7.55 14.88
CA ARG A 126 2.16 -7.41 14.88
C ARG A 126 1.46 -8.55 14.13
N LEU A 127 2.18 -9.36 13.36
CA LEU A 127 1.60 -10.49 12.62
C LEU A 127 1.49 -11.71 13.54
N ALA A 128 0.28 -12.22 13.69
CA ALA A 128 -0.03 -13.34 14.58
C ALA A 128 -0.11 -14.67 13.83
N VAL A 129 0.83 -15.04 12.96
CA VAL A 129 0.79 -16.36 12.30
C VAL A 129 2.16 -16.85 11.83
N THR A 130 2.42 -18.15 12.01
CA THR A 130 3.45 -18.92 11.30
C THR A 130 3.00 -19.20 9.85
N SER A 131 3.94 -19.41 8.93
CA SER A 131 3.72 -19.55 7.48
C SER A 131 2.74 -20.66 7.04
N GLU A 132 2.32 -21.53 7.96
CA GLU A 132 1.54 -22.75 7.70
C GLU A 132 0.04 -22.51 7.45
N ALA A 133 -0.50 -21.34 7.79
CA ALA A 133 -1.92 -21.00 7.55
C ALA A 133 -2.18 -20.29 6.21
N LEU A 134 -1.14 -20.13 5.40
CA LEU A 134 -1.25 -19.39 4.14
C LEU A 134 -1.80 -20.30 3.04
N GLY A 135 -2.75 -19.78 2.27
CA GLY A 135 -3.25 -20.44 1.07
C GLY A 135 -2.14 -20.69 0.04
N PRO A 136 -2.40 -21.53 -0.97
CA PRO A 136 -1.38 -21.96 -1.95
C PRO A 136 -0.78 -20.80 -2.76
N ASP A 137 -1.46 -19.67 -2.82
CA ASP A 137 -1.05 -18.50 -3.60
C ASP A 137 -0.13 -17.55 -2.85
N LEU A 138 0.22 -17.85 -1.60
CA LEU A 138 1.07 -17.00 -0.76
C LEU A 138 2.34 -17.73 -0.36
N THR A 139 3.46 -17.05 -0.43
CA THR A 139 4.76 -17.55 0.08
C THR A 139 5.34 -16.54 1.05
N ILE A 140 5.76 -17.02 2.21
CA ILE A 140 6.53 -16.22 3.18
C ILE A 140 7.96 -16.70 3.22
N ASP A 141 8.88 -15.76 3.20
CA ASP A 141 10.31 -16.04 3.35
C ASP A 141 10.92 -15.13 4.40
N ASP A 142 11.54 -15.73 5.41
CA ASP A 142 12.21 -15.04 6.51
C ASP A 142 13.67 -14.76 6.13
N ARG A 143 14.02 -13.48 5.98
CA ARG A 143 15.34 -13.01 5.58
C ARG A 143 16.14 -12.45 6.77
N GLY A 144 15.74 -12.78 8.00
CA GLY A 144 16.40 -12.35 9.23
C GLY A 144 16.02 -10.94 9.66
N THR A 145 16.45 -9.91 8.92
CA THR A 145 16.14 -8.51 9.26
C THR A 145 14.75 -8.05 8.81
N PHE A 146 14.17 -8.77 7.84
CA PHE A 146 12.81 -8.55 7.34
C PHE A 146 12.22 -9.88 6.86
N THR A 147 10.91 -9.86 6.65
CA THR A 147 10.15 -10.95 6.05
C THR A 147 9.62 -10.49 4.70
N THR A 148 9.63 -11.36 3.70
CA THR A 148 8.92 -11.12 2.45
C THR A 148 7.64 -11.94 2.40
N LEU A 149 6.57 -11.31 1.94
CA LEU A 149 5.33 -11.98 1.56
C LEU A 149 5.21 -11.86 0.03
N THR A 150 5.11 -12.99 -0.67
CA THR A 150 4.87 -13.04 -2.11
C THR A 150 3.43 -13.45 -2.38
N ALA A 151 2.72 -12.68 -3.21
CA ALA A 151 1.36 -12.91 -3.67
C ALA A 151 1.36 -13.38 -5.12
N GLY A 152 1.06 -14.67 -5.32
CA GLY A 152 1.06 -15.34 -6.62
C GLY A 152 2.47 -15.66 -7.15
N PRO A 153 2.56 -16.40 -8.26
CA PRO A 153 3.83 -16.82 -8.86
C PRO A 153 4.52 -15.71 -9.66
N ALA A 154 3.76 -14.70 -10.10
CA ALA A 154 4.25 -13.58 -10.87
C ALA A 154 3.46 -12.31 -10.57
N PRO A 155 4.09 -11.13 -10.67
CA PRO A 155 3.38 -9.88 -10.53
C PRO A 155 2.34 -9.72 -11.65
N ILE A 156 1.14 -9.29 -11.28
CA ILE A 156 0.06 -8.93 -12.23
C ILE A 156 -0.30 -7.45 -12.06
N TRP A 157 -1.03 -6.90 -13.02
CA TRP A 157 -1.53 -5.53 -12.97
C TRP A 157 -2.92 -5.45 -12.34
N GLY A 158 -3.62 -6.58 -12.25
CA GLY A 158 -5.03 -6.65 -11.97
C GLY A 158 -5.82 -5.91 -13.05
N ASP A 159 -5.52 -6.17 -14.33
CA ASP A 159 -6.22 -5.53 -15.45
C ASP A 159 -7.74 -5.78 -15.35
N LEU A 160 -8.48 -4.71 -15.10
CA LEU A 160 -9.91 -4.71 -14.88
C LEU A 160 -10.71 -5.08 -16.14
N ASN A 161 -10.13 -4.91 -17.33
CA ASN A 161 -10.77 -5.28 -18.59
C ASN A 161 -10.46 -6.72 -18.99
N LEU A 162 -9.32 -7.26 -18.56
CA LEU A 162 -8.97 -8.67 -18.77
C LEU A 162 -9.50 -9.57 -17.64
N ASN A 163 -10.11 -8.98 -16.60
CA ASN A 163 -10.54 -9.68 -15.39
C ASN A 163 -9.40 -10.53 -14.80
N GLU A 164 -8.20 -9.96 -14.72
CA GLU A 164 -7.10 -10.65 -14.04
C GLU A 164 -7.50 -10.98 -12.60
N ASP A 165 -7.24 -12.23 -12.20
CA ASP A 165 -7.58 -12.71 -10.88
C ASP A 165 -6.62 -12.12 -9.84
N ILE A 166 -7.16 -11.30 -8.93
CA ILE A 166 -6.41 -10.66 -7.84
C ILE A 166 -6.55 -11.40 -6.50
N SER A 167 -7.08 -12.63 -6.48
CA SER A 167 -7.32 -13.42 -5.27
C SER A 167 -6.08 -13.56 -4.39
N ALA A 168 -4.90 -13.76 -4.99
CA ALA A 168 -3.63 -13.82 -4.26
C ALA A 168 -3.33 -12.51 -3.50
N TYR A 169 -3.66 -11.35 -4.09
CA TYR A 169 -3.44 -10.05 -3.46
C TYR A 169 -4.47 -9.77 -2.37
N GLN A 170 -5.71 -10.22 -2.54
CA GLN A 170 -6.73 -10.17 -1.50
C GLN A 170 -6.32 -11.04 -0.30
N ALA A 171 -5.80 -12.24 -0.55
CA ALA A 171 -5.27 -13.11 0.50
C ALA A 171 -4.06 -12.47 1.21
N ALA A 172 -3.14 -11.87 0.45
CA ALA A 172 -2.00 -11.15 1.03
C ALA A 172 -2.46 -9.97 1.89
N PHE A 173 -3.45 -9.21 1.43
CA PHE A 173 -4.02 -8.10 2.19
C PHE A 173 -4.69 -8.57 3.48
N ALA A 174 -5.48 -9.64 3.43
CA ALA A 174 -6.12 -10.22 4.61
C ALA A 174 -5.08 -10.68 5.65
N TYR A 175 -3.98 -11.30 5.20
CA TYR A 175 -2.87 -11.66 6.07
C TYR A 175 -2.17 -10.44 6.67
N LEU A 176 -1.97 -9.39 5.88
CA LEU A 176 -1.27 -8.18 6.29
C LEU A 176 -2.12 -7.21 7.12
N GLU A 177 -3.44 -7.39 7.24
CA GLU A 177 -4.33 -6.44 7.92
C GLU A 177 -3.81 -5.98 9.31
N PRO A 178 -3.23 -6.85 10.17
CA PRO A 178 -2.66 -6.43 11.45
C PRO A 178 -1.49 -5.43 11.35
N VAL A 179 -0.81 -5.36 10.21
CA VAL A 179 0.32 -4.44 9.93
C VAL A 179 -0.04 -3.33 8.96
N MET A 180 -1.24 -3.32 8.40
CA MET A 180 -1.69 -2.23 7.54
C MET A 180 -1.84 -0.93 8.35
N SER A 181 -1.66 0.19 7.65
CA SER A 181 -2.03 1.50 8.16
C SER A 181 -3.55 1.63 8.24
N ASP A 182 -4.03 2.56 9.04
CA ASP A 182 -5.48 2.80 9.15
C ASP A 182 -6.14 3.01 7.79
N TRP A 183 -7.37 2.52 7.66
CA TRP A 183 -8.14 2.61 6.41
C TRP A 183 -8.21 4.03 5.84
N ASN A 184 -8.39 5.05 6.69
CA ASN A 184 -8.41 6.45 6.26
C ASN A 184 -7.08 6.93 5.67
N MET A 185 -5.95 6.36 6.12
CA MET A 185 -4.62 6.61 5.55
C MET A 185 -4.44 5.88 4.23
N ARG A 186 -4.85 4.62 4.16
CA ARG A 186 -4.86 3.84 2.90
C ARG A 186 -5.66 4.55 1.80
N VAL A 187 -6.87 5.02 2.10
CA VAL A 187 -7.71 5.77 1.14
C VAL A 187 -7.06 7.06 0.67
N ARG A 188 -6.35 7.77 1.56
CA ARG A 188 -5.67 9.03 1.20
C ARG A 188 -4.44 8.80 0.35
N SER A 189 -3.81 7.66 0.53
CA SER A 189 -2.64 7.24 -0.24
C SER A 189 -3.01 6.48 -1.51
N ALA A 190 -4.30 6.16 -1.67
CA ALA A 190 -4.79 5.47 -2.85
C ALA A 190 -4.55 6.30 -4.12
N PRO A 191 -4.24 5.63 -5.25
CA PRO A 191 -3.90 6.27 -6.51
C PRO A 191 -4.93 7.28 -7.00
N GLY A 192 -4.49 8.52 -7.23
CA GLY A 192 -5.32 9.58 -7.78
C GLY A 192 -6.31 10.20 -6.78
N TYR A 193 -6.18 9.91 -5.48
CA TYR A 193 -6.93 10.58 -4.42
C TYR A 193 -6.84 12.11 -4.56
N SER A 194 -7.97 12.80 -4.37
CA SER A 194 -8.01 14.25 -4.29
C SER A 194 -9.12 14.69 -3.34
N ILE A 195 -8.75 15.39 -2.26
CA ILE A 195 -9.73 15.88 -1.28
C ILE A 195 -10.74 16.88 -1.88
N LYS A 196 -10.39 17.52 -3.00
CA LYS A 196 -11.24 18.51 -3.67
C LYS A 196 -12.26 17.90 -4.63
N ASP A 197 -12.14 16.60 -4.93
CA ASP A 197 -12.94 15.91 -5.93
C ASP A 197 -13.62 14.68 -5.31
N LYS A 198 -14.95 14.78 -5.13
CA LYS A 198 -15.75 13.73 -4.48
C LYS A 198 -15.72 12.40 -5.23
N GLU A 199 -15.63 12.43 -6.55
CA GLU A 199 -15.60 11.21 -7.37
C GLU A 199 -14.25 10.50 -7.22
N ARG A 200 -13.14 11.26 -7.14
CA ARG A 200 -11.83 10.70 -6.82
C ARG A 200 -11.77 10.11 -5.42
N VAL A 201 -12.39 10.76 -4.43
CA VAL A 201 -12.51 10.19 -3.08
C VAL A 201 -13.28 8.88 -3.11
N ARG A 202 -14.39 8.81 -3.86
CA ARG A 202 -15.19 7.58 -4.00
C ARG A 202 -14.38 6.44 -4.62
N GLN A 203 -13.60 6.73 -5.66
CA GLN A 203 -12.75 5.73 -6.32
C GLN A 203 -11.61 5.25 -5.44
N ALA A 204 -10.98 6.15 -4.68
CA ALA A 204 -9.95 5.81 -3.71
C ALA A 204 -10.48 4.86 -2.61
N LYS A 205 -11.72 5.07 -2.16
CA LYS A 205 -12.39 4.14 -1.23
C LYS A 205 -12.61 2.78 -1.89
N ALA A 206 -13.22 2.76 -3.08
CA ALA A 206 -13.45 1.53 -3.83
C ALA A 206 -12.16 0.76 -4.13
N TYR A 207 -11.04 1.46 -4.34
CA TYR A 207 -9.71 0.85 -4.48
C TYR A 207 -9.30 0.09 -3.22
N VAL A 208 -9.40 0.71 -2.04
CA VAL A 208 -9.02 0.05 -0.77
C VAL A 208 -9.99 -1.08 -0.44
N ASP A 209 -11.29 -0.85 -0.65
CA ASP A 209 -12.35 -1.78 -0.29
C ASP A 209 -12.33 -3.06 -1.15
N ARG A 210 -11.75 -3.04 -2.36
CA ARG A 210 -11.66 -4.25 -3.21
C ARG A 210 -10.78 -5.35 -2.61
N PHE A 211 -9.88 -4.99 -1.70
CA PHE A 211 -8.98 -5.92 -1.03
C PHE A 211 -9.55 -6.44 0.28
N ALA A 212 -10.59 -5.78 0.80
CA ALA A 212 -11.40 -6.40 1.82
C ALA A 212 -12.04 -7.64 1.20
N VAL A 213 -11.72 -8.80 1.74
CA VAL A 213 -12.47 -10.02 1.44
C VAL A 213 -13.88 -9.74 1.91
N ALA A 214 -14.83 -9.58 0.97
CA ALA A 214 -16.23 -9.67 1.31
C ALA A 214 -16.37 -11.02 2.01
N GLU A 215 -16.73 -11.02 3.31
CA GLU A 215 -17.12 -12.25 4.00
C GLU A 215 -17.97 -13.04 3.01
N GLN A 216 -17.46 -14.20 2.58
CA GLN A 216 -18.20 -15.07 1.69
C GLN A 216 -19.55 -15.25 2.34
N GLN A 217 -20.59 -14.80 1.65
CA GLN A 217 -21.97 -14.94 2.06
C GLN A 217 -22.19 -16.41 2.43
N ALA A 218 -22.29 -16.67 3.73
CA ALA A 218 -22.83 -17.90 4.28
C ALA A 218 -24.34 -17.75 4.41
#